data_AF-A0A377ZGS7-F1
#
_entry.id   AF-A0A377ZGS7-F1
#
_cell.length_a   1.000
_cell.length_b   1.000
_cell.length_c   1.000
_cell.angle_alpha   90.00
_cell.angle_beta   90.00
_cell.angle_gamma   90.00
#
_symmetry.space_group_name_H-M   'P 1'
#
loop_
_entity.id
_entity.type
_entity.pdbx_description
1 polymer ?
#
loop_
_entity_poly.entity_id
_entity_poly.type
_entity_poly.pdbx_seq_one_letter_code
_entity_poly.pdbx_strand_id
1 'polypeptide(L)'
;MVHPARVCLRSGEAVDEVDIQQRRLRIAETWLPWDELVFATGSRPFIPPLPGIDRPQVMPFRTLADVERILAIPGPAVVIGGGVLGVEAAAALRRHGGEVTLLHRGSGLMAPLTDAFAADELRQQLEARGIRCVLECRIAAIDADGVRLADGRVFRTARVVLATGVQPDSRLAAQSGVLCQRGIVVDRQMASSLPGISAIGECCEIDGQTWGLVAPCLRQAEVLADRLCGAPGEGFVWQDAGTRLKVTGIELFCAGEQQAGEQDDIYTSWDPIDRHYRRLLLRDGRLRGVLLMGDCTAAAALTARLESDEPATVDWLFDPSSTQPQAAGIMTMTKPVLVLVGHGMVGHHFLEQCVSRNLHQQYRIVVFGEERYPAYDRVHLSEYFAGRQRRVAVAGGRGLLY
;
A
#
# COMPACT_ATOMS: atom_id res chain seq x y z
N MET A 1 3.21 -5.17 -24.39
CA MET A 1 4.56 -4.97 -24.96
C MET A 1 4.43 -4.05 -26.15
N VAL A 2 4.97 -2.82 -26.07
CA VAL A 2 5.02 -1.90 -27.20
C VAL A 2 6.02 -2.48 -28.21
N HIS A 3 5.63 -2.57 -29.49
CA HIS A 3 6.50 -3.13 -30.53
C HIS A 3 7.68 -2.15 -30.75
N PRO A 4 8.94 -2.57 -30.58
CA PRO A 4 10.11 -1.67 -30.59
C PRO A 4 10.40 -0.99 -31.95
N ALA A 5 9.64 -1.29 -33.00
CA ALA A 5 9.89 -0.79 -34.35
C ALA A 5 9.28 0.60 -34.66
N ARG A 6 8.53 1.22 -33.74
CA ARG A 6 7.86 2.53 -33.96
C ARG A 6 8.07 3.57 -32.85
N VAL A 7 8.85 3.25 -31.82
CA VAL A 7 9.17 4.16 -30.71
C VAL A 7 10.69 4.32 -30.65
N CYS A 8 11.17 5.54 -30.83
CA CYS A 8 12.59 5.88 -30.64
C CYS A 8 12.82 6.21 -29.16
N LEU A 9 13.49 5.31 -28.44
CA LEU A 9 13.87 5.52 -27.04
C LEU A 9 15.29 6.08 -26.96
N ARG A 10 15.45 7.26 -26.34
CA ARG A 10 16.75 7.89 -26.06
C ARG A 10 17.02 7.88 -24.56
N SER A 11 17.77 6.89 -24.09
CA SER A 11 18.08 6.69 -22.68
C SER A 11 19.40 7.36 -22.29
N GLY A 12 19.47 7.92 -21.08
CA GLY A 12 20.66 8.62 -20.59
C GLY A 12 20.81 10.05 -21.12
N GLU A 13 19.80 10.55 -21.84
CA GLU A 13 19.80 11.87 -22.45
C GLU A 13 18.78 12.77 -21.73
N ALA A 14 19.24 13.85 -21.11
CA ALA A 14 18.39 14.82 -20.43
C ALA A 14 18.03 15.98 -21.36
N VAL A 15 16.77 16.43 -21.30
CA VAL A 15 16.35 17.67 -21.94
C VAL A 15 16.70 18.83 -21.02
N ASP A 16 17.57 19.72 -21.48
CA ASP A 16 18.08 20.85 -20.71
C ASP A 16 17.20 22.09 -20.85
N GLU A 17 16.53 22.23 -22.00
CA GLU A 17 15.77 23.43 -22.35
C GLU A 17 14.67 23.10 -23.37
N VAL A 18 13.55 23.81 -23.29
CA VAL A 18 12.49 23.78 -24.31
C VAL A 18 12.20 25.20 -24.79
N ASP A 19 12.28 25.40 -26.10
CA ASP A 19 11.92 26.63 -26.78
C ASP A 19 10.55 26.44 -27.42
N ILE A 20 9.52 26.98 -26.76
CA ILE A 20 8.12 26.84 -27.18
C ILE A 20 7.78 27.69 -28.41
N GLN A 21 8.54 28.76 -28.68
CA GLN A 21 8.30 29.65 -29.82
C GLN A 21 8.76 28.99 -31.12
N GLN A 22 9.93 28.35 -31.09
CA GLN A 22 10.50 27.64 -32.23
C GLN A 22 10.14 26.15 -32.27
N ARG A 23 9.35 25.67 -31.30
CA ARG A 23 8.94 24.28 -31.13
C ARG A 23 10.10 23.30 -31.22
N ARG A 24 11.09 23.51 -30.35
CA ARG A 24 12.28 22.66 -30.25
C ARG A 24 12.71 22.43 -28.81
N LEU A 25 13.46 21.37 -28.57
CA LEU A 25 14.06 21.04 -27.28
C LEU A 25 15.56 20.84 -27.44
N ARG A 26 16.32 21.09 -26.37
CA ARG A 26 17.77 20.96 -26.36
C ARG A 26 18.21 19.79 -25.49
N ILE A 27 19.13 19.00 -26.03
CA ILE A 27 19.85 17.93 -25.33
C ILE A 27 21.33 18.21 -25.53
N ALA A 28 22.04 18.53 -24.44
CA ALA A 28 23.40 19.06 -24.49
C ALA A 28 23.48 20.26 -25.47
N GLU A 29 24.22 20.13 -26.56
CA GLU A 29 24.40 21.17 -27.58
C GLU A 29 23.46 21.02 -28.80
N THR A 30 22.62 19.98 -28.83
CA THR A 30 21.78 19.66 -30.00
C THR A 30 20.34 20.10 -29.79
N TRP A 31 19.80 20.84 -30.77
CA TRP A 31 18.39 21.21 -30.85
C TRP A 31 17.59 20.25 -31.73
N LEU A 32 16.41 19.87 -31.27
CA LEU A 32 15.50 18.98 -31.99
C LEU A 32 14.10 19.55 -32.06
N PRO A 33 13.46 19.57 -33.25
CA PRO A 33 12.09 20.06 -33.39
C PRO A 33 11.07 19.06 -32.82
N TRP A 34 9.88 19.55 -32.51
CA TRP A 34 8.72 18.76 -32.12
C TRP A 34 7.42 19.37 -32.67
N ASP A 35 6.41 18.52 -32.89
CA ASP A 35 5.07 18.96 -33.28
C ASP A 35 4.13 19.02 -32.07
N GLU A 36 4.21 18.00 -31.21
CA GLU A 36 3.51 17.86 -29.94
C GLU A 36 4.53 17.57 -28.83
N LEU A 37 4.39 18.23 -27.68
CA LEU A 37 5.26 18.08 -26.52
C LEU A 37 4.47 17.62 -25.30
N VAL A 38 4.97 16.60 -24.62
CA VAL A 38 4.37 16.09 -23.37
C VAL A 38 5.42 16.11 -22.27
N PHE A 39 5.18 16.87 -21.21
CA PHE A 39 5.96 16.78 -19.99
C PHE A 39 5.51 15.58 -19.15
N ALA A 40 6.44 14.65 -18.91
CA ALA A 40 6.24 13.49 -18.04
C ALA A 40 7.39 13.37 -17.04
N THR A 41 7.82 14.50 -16.49
CA THR A 41 9.03 14.65 -15.65
C THR A 41 8.85 14.14 -14.21
N GLY A 42 7.64 13.72 -13.85
CA GLY A 42 7.34 13.13 -12.55
C GLY A 42 7.59 14.08 -11.39
N SER A 43 8.16 13.58 -10.30
CA SER A 43 8.45 14.36 -9.09
C SER A 43 9.90 14.18 -8.61
N ARG A 44 10.38 15.19 -7.88
CA ARG A 44 11.68 15.21 -7.21
C ARG A 44 11.54 14.97 -5.71
N PRO A 45 12.55 14.39 -5.05
CA PRO A 45 12.57 14.31 -3.59
C PRO A 45 12.49 15.70 -2.95
N PHE A 46 11.67 15.84 -1.92
CA PHE A 46 11.73 17.02 -1.06
C PHE A 46 12.92 16.90 -0.11
N ILE A 47 13.90 17.78 -0.27
CA ILE A 47 15.10 17.83 0.57
C ILE A 47 14.88 18.86 1.68
N PRO A 48 14.76 18.45 2.96
CA PRO A 48 14.52 19.38 4.06
C PRO A 48 15.77 20.22 4.34
N PRO A 49 15.62 21.50 4.72
CA PRO A 49 16.75 22.37 5.03
C PRO A 49 17.34 22.02 6.40
N LEU A 50 18.24 21.04 6.45
CA LEU A 50 18.91 20.58 7.67
C LEU A 50 20.42 20.79 7.58
N PRO A 51 21.10 21.22 8.67
CA PRO A 51 22.55 21.22 8.71
C PRO A 51 23.11 19.82 8.41
N GLY A 52 24.02 19.74 7.43
CA GLY A 52 24.62 18.48 6.99
C GLY A 52 23.79 17.67 5.99
N ILE A 53 22.73 18.24 5.41
CA ILE A 53 21.90 17.55 4.41
C ILE A 53 22.65 17.19 3.13
N ASP A 54 23.65 17.99 2.73
CA ASP A 54 24.43 17.79 1.50
C ASP A 54 25.59 16.79 1.67
N ARG A 55 25.64 16.07 2.80
CA ARG A 55 26.69 15.09 3.07
C ARG A 55 26.57 13.88 2.14
N PRO A 56 27.69 13.26 1.74
CA PRO A 56 27.68 12.17 0.75
C PRO A 56 26.92 10.92 1.24
N GLN A 57 26.84 10.69 2.55
CA GLN A 57 26.08 9.60 3.14
C GLN A 57 24.57 9.88 3.24
N VAL A 58 24.10 11.06 2.86
CA VAL A 58 22.68 11.43 2.85
C VAL A 58 22.16 11.28 1.44
N MET A 59 21.18 10.39 1.26
CA MET A 59 20.65 10.03 -0.06
C MET A 59 19.13 10.11 -0.05
N PRO A 60 18.51 10.69 -1.10
CA PRO A 60 17.06 10.55 -1.29
C PRO A 60 16.70 9.09 -1.57
N PHE A 61 15.42 8.74 -1.42
CA PHE A 61 14.89 7.42 -1.80
C PHE A 61 13.87 7.59 -2.92
N ARG A 62 14.35 7.65 -4.18
CA ARG A 62 13.48 7.91 -5.32
C ARG A 62 13.83 7.14 -6.59
N THR A 63 15.10 7.00 -6.91
CA THR A 63 15.58 6.38 -8.14
C THR A 63 16.31 5.07 -7.87
N LEU A 64 16.50 4.24 -8.90
CA LEU A 64 17.32 3.03 -8.79
C LEU A 64 18.77 3.37 -8.38
N ALA A 65 19.34 4.43 -8.96
CA ALA A 65 20.66 4.91 -8.61
C ALA A 65 20.76 5.32 -7.13
N ASP A 66 19.68 5.84 -6.53
CA ASP A 66 19.65 6.10 -5.10
C ASP A 66 19.74 4.81 -4.28
N VAL A 67 18.96 3.80 -4.66
CA VAL A 67 18.96 2.49 -3.98
C VAL A 67 20.35 1.85 -4.06
N GLU A 68 20.99 1.88 -5.22
CA GLU A 68 22.34 1.35 -5.42
C GLU A 68 23.36 2.06 -4.51
N ARG A 69 23.33 3.41 -4.45
CA ARG A 69 24.21 4.18 -3.56
C ARG A 69 23.94 3.89 -2.09
N ILE A 70 22.68 3.78 -1.69
CA ILE A 70 22.28 3.44 -0.32
C ILE A 70 22.85 2.07 0.06
N LEU A 71 22.68 1.07 -0.80
CA LEU A 71 23.13 -0.31 -0.55
C LEU A 71 24.65 -0.46 -0.59
N ALA A 72 25.35 0.37 -1.35
CA ALA A 72 26.81 0.36 -1.43
C ALA A 72 27.51 0.75 -0.11
N ILE A 73 26.84 1.47 0.79
CA ILE A 73 27.38 1.86 2.09
C ILE A 73 26.91 0.85 3.16
N PRO A 74 27.77 -0.04 3.69
CA PRO A 74 27.36 -1.00 4.72
C PRO A 74 27.18 -0.32 6.09
N GLY A 75 26.45 -0.99 6.99
CA GLY A 75 26.31 -0.59 8.39
C GLY A 75 24.94 0.02 8.75
N PRO A 76 24.82 0.60 9.95
CA PRO A 76 23.56 1.13 10.47
C PRO A 76 22.98 2.23 9.59
N ALA A 77 21.66 2.22 9.38
CA ALA A 77 20.94 3.18 8.57
C ALA A 77 19.93 3.99 9.41
N VAL A 78 19.81 5.28 9.08
CA VAL A 78 18.71 6.12 9.56
C VAL A 78 17.81 6.47 8.39
N VAL A 79 16.52 6.21 8.51
CA VAL A 79 15.49 6.66 7.55
C VAL A 79 14.78 7.86 8.14
N ILE A 80 14.70 8.96 7.40
CA ILE A 80 14.00 10.19 7.80
C ILE A 80 12.69 10.28 7.02
N GLY A 81 11.57 10.25 7.74
CA GLY A 81 10.22 10.31 7.18
C GLY A 81 9.49 8.99 7.39
N GLY A 82 8.36 9.04 8.11
CA GLY A 82 7.54 7.87 8.48
C GLY A 82 6.31 7.69 7.59
N GLY A 83 6.29 8.26 6.39
CA GLY A 83 5.24 7.99 5.39
C GLY A 83 5.41 6.59 4.76
N VAL A 84 4.54 6.24 3.80
CA VAL A 84 4.54 4.92 3.13
C VAL A 84 5.94 4.51 2.67
N LEU A 85 6.60 5.34 1.85
CA LEU A 85 7.92 5.04 1.32
C LEU A 85 9.00 4.91 2.40
N GLY A 86 8.90 5.69 3.48
CA GLY A 86 9.87 5.62 4.57
C GLY A 86 9.73 4.35 5.40
N VAL A 87 8.50 3.92 5.66
CA VAL A 87 8.21 2.64 6.30
C VAL A 87 8.68 1.47 5.42
N GLU A 88 8.38 1.50 4.13
CA GLU A 88 8.84 0.49 3.17
C GLU A 88 10.37 0.45 3.04
N ALA A 89 11.02 1.61 2.97
CA ALA A 89 12.48 1.72 2.91
C ALA A 89 13.14 1.17 4.18
N ALA A 90 12.61 1.52 5.37
CA ALA A 90 13.12 1.00 6.63
C ALA A 90 13.00 -0.53 6.72
N ALA A 91 11.85 -1.08 6.31
CA ALA A 91 11.63 -2.52 6.26
C ALA A 91 12.53 -3.22 5.22
N ALA A 92 12.71 -2.63 4.05
CA ALA A 92 13.61 -3.15 3.02
C ALA A 92 15.06 -3.17 3.51
N LEU A 93 15.55 -2.07 4.07
CA LEU A 93 16.90 -1.96 4.63
C LEU A 93 17.14 -2.98 5.73
N ARG A 94 16.16 -3.19 6.62
CA ARG A 94 16.28 -4.17 7.70
C ARG A 94 16.47 -5.59 7.18
N ARG A 95 15.83 -5.95 6.05
CA ARG A 95 16.05 -7.25 5.38
C ARG A 95 17.44 -7.40 4.77
N HIS A 96 18.08 -6.29 4.40
CA HIS A 96 19.48 -6.27 3.95
C HIS A 96 20.49 -6.31 5.11
N GLY A 97 20.03 -6.33 6.36
CA GLY A 97 20.86 -6.42 7.57
C GLY A 97 21.27 -5.06 8.14
N GLY A 98 21.91 -5.10 9.31
CA GLY A 98 22.29 -3.90 10.07
C GLY A 98 21.15 -3.32 10.92
N GLU A 99 21.51 -2.36 11.76
CA GLU A 99 20.55 -1.61 12.57
C GLU A 99 19.83 -0.57 11.71
N VAL A 100 18.51 -0.45 11.87
CA VAL A 100 17.70 0.56 11.18
C VAL A 100 16.93 1.38 12.21
N THR A 101 17.07 2.70 12.13
CA THR A 101 16.26 3.64 12.90
C THR A 101 15.39 4.46 11.95
N LEU A 102 14.08 4.46 12.16
CA LEU A 102 13.10 5.28 11.46
C LEU A 102 12.78 6.51 12.31
N LEU A 103 13.18 7.69 11.84
CA LEU A 103 12.91 8.98 12.49
C LEU A 103 11.71 9.64 11.82
N HIS A 104 10.71 10.01 12.62
CA HIS A 104 9.54 10.73 12.13
C HIS A 104 9.17 11.88 13.07
N ARG A 105 8.80 13.02 12.48
CA ARG A 105 8.39 14.22 13.21
C ARG A 105 6.97 14.15 13.78
N GLY A 106 6.10 13.35 13.16
CA GLY A 106 4.72 13.19 13.58
C GLY A 106 4.58 12.16 14.70
N SER A 107 3.41 12.17 15.34
CA SER A 107 3.05 11.22 16.40
C SER A 107 2.66 9.84 15.89
N GLY A 108 2.37 9.69 14.59
CA GLY A 108 1.99 8.43 13.97
C GLY A 108 2.69 8.22 12.63
N LEU A 109 3.08 6.99 12.35
CA LEU A 109 3.55 6.58 11.02
C LEU A 109 2.40 6.63 10.02
N MET A 110 2.71 6.91 8.76
CA MET A 110 1.77 6.96 7.63
C MET A 110 0.62 7.97 7.73
N ALA A 111 0.59 8.84 8.74
CA ALA A 111 -0.40 9.92 8.81
C ALA A 111 -0.38 10.81 7.55
N PRO A 112 -1.55 11.23 7.02
CA PRO A 112 -2.90 11.00 7.56
C PRO A 112 -3.57 9.70 7.07
N LEU A 113 -2.85 8.80 6.40
CA LEU A 113 -3.43 7.55 5.86
C LEU A 113 -3.88 6.57 6.94
N THR A 114 -3.33 6.70 8.14
CA THR A 114 -3.67 5.91 9.32
C THR A 114 -4.19 6.80 10.42
N ASP A 115 -5.03 6.24 11.29
CA ASP A 115 -5.36 6.86 12.57
C ASP A 115 -4.29 6.52 13.64
N ALA A 116 -4.49 7.02 14.86
CA ALA A 116 -3.54 6.83 15.95
C ALA A 116 -3.38 5.36 16.35
N PHE A 117 -4.46 4.58 16.31
CA PHE A 117 -4.45 3.17 16.66
C PHE A 117 -3.64 2.35 15.65
N ALA A 118 -3.98 2.45 14.36
CA ALA A 118 -3.24 1.75 13.31
C ALA A 118 -1.77 2.22 13.24
N ALA A 119 -1.49 3.50 13.49
CA ALA A 119 -0.12 4.00 13.51
C ALA A 119 0.72 3.35 14.64
N ASP A 120 0.14 3.16 15.82
CA ASP A 120 0.83 2.49 16.93
C ASP A 120 1.00 0.99 16.68
N GLU A 121 -0.02 0.32 16.15
CA GLU A 121 0.07 -1.08 15.75
C GLU A 121 1.15 -1.30 14.68
N LEU A 122 1.22 -0.42 13.67
CA LEU A 122 2.29 -0.43 12.67
C LEU A 122 3.66 -0.24 13.32
N ARG A 123 3.81 0.73 14.23
CA ARG A 123 5.05 0.98 14.96
C ARG A 123 5.52 -0.26 15.71
N GLN A 124 4.64 -0.89 16.49
CA GLN A 124 4.97 -2.11 17.24
C GLN A 124 5.38 -3.26 16.30
N GLN A 125 4.69 -3.42 15.16
CA GLN A 125 5.02 -4.45 14.18
C GLN A 125 6.38 -4.21 13.50
N LEU A 126 6.78 -2.96 13.28
CA LEU A 126 8.12 -2.62 12.78
C LEU A 126 9.20 -2.85 13.85
N GLU A 127 8.93 -2.49 15.10
CA GLU A 127 9.85 -2.71 16.23
C GLU A 127 10.09 -4.20 16.50
N ALA A 128 9.04 -5.03 16.41
CA ALA A 128 9.17 -6.49 16.49
C ALA A 128 10.06 -7.08 15.38
N ARG A 129 10.23 -6.35 14.27
CA ARG A 129 11.15 -6.70 13.16
C ARG A 129 12.55 -6.10 13.32
N GLY A 130 12.83 -5.45 14.45
CA GLY A 130 14.11 -4.85 14.77
C GLY A 130 14.35 -3.49 14.10
N ILE A 131 13.27 -2.78 13.74
CA ILE A 131 13.33 -1.41 13.23
C ILE A 131 13.00 -0.47 14.40
N ARG A 132 13.98 0.31 14.86
CA ARG A 132 13.74 1.28 15.93
C ARG A 132 12.92 2.45 15.39
N CYS A 133 11.72 2.65 15.88
CA CYS A 133 10.89 3.80 15.50
C CYS A 133 11.06 4.92 16.52
N VAL A 134 11.33 6.14 16.06
CA VAL A 134 11.44 7.33 16.91
C VAL A 134 10.50 8.38 16.35
N LEU A 135 9.36 8.53 17.01
CA LEU A 135 8.31 9.47 16.64
C LEU A 135 8.48 10.80 17.38
N GLU A 136 7.72 11.81 16.95
CA GLU A 136 7.69 13.15 17.56
C GLU A 136 9.08 13.78 17.72
N CYS A 137 10.01 13.43 16.81
CA CYS A 137 11.39 13.88 16.88
C CYS A 137 11.67 15.03 15.91
N ARG A 138 12.51 15.97 16.35
CA ARG A 138 13.06 17.03 15.48
C ARG A 138 14.55 16.78 15.30
N ILE A 139 14.97 16.75 14.05
CA ILE A 139 16.40 16.61 13.69
C ILE A 139 17.05 17.98 13.81
N ALA A 140 18.15 18.06 14.55
CA ALA A 140 18.95 19.28 14.67
C ALA A 140 20.04 19.36 13.60
N ALA A 141 20.73 18.25 13.33
CA ALA A 141 21.80 18.18 12.34
C ALA A 141 22.09 16.74 11.92
N ILE A 142 22.71 16.59 10.75
CA ILE A 142 23.34 15.36 10.27
C ILE A 142 24.85 15.55 10.33
N ASP A 143 25.52 14.79 11.19
CA ASP A 143 26.97 14.80 11.35
C ASP A 143 27.61 13.70 10.49
N ALA A 144 28.94 13.57 10.54
CA ALA A 144 29.67 12.60 9.72
C ALA A 144 29.34 11.13 10.09
N ASP A 145 29.07 10.87 11.37
CA ASP A 145 28.89 9.54 11.94
C ASP A 145 27.49 9.32 12.54
N GLY A 146 26.55 10.26 12.36
CA GLY A 146 25.24 10.17 13.00
C GLY A 146 24.25 11.27 12.68
N VAL A 147 23.04 11.10 13.19
CA VAL A 147 21.97 12.11 13.20
C VAL A 147 21.73 12.57 14.63
N ARG A 148 21.80 13.87 14.87
CA ARG A 148 21.52 14.50 16.17
C ARG A 148 20.12 15.08 16.19
N LEU A 149 19.36 14.75 17.22
CA LEU A 149 18.04 15.32 17.49
C LEU A 149 18.16 16.62 18.31
N ALA A 150 17.11 17.44 18.27
CA ALA A 150 17.02 18.67 19.03
C ALA A 150 16.97 18.46 20.55
N ASP A 151 16.57 17.27 21.00
CA ASP A 151 16.56 16.87 22.41
C ASP A 151 17.92 16.31 22.90
N GLY A 152 18.94 16.34 22.05
CA GLY A 152 20.30 15.89 22.37
C GLY A 152 20.57 14.41 22.11
N ARG A 153 19.54 13.59 21.78
CA ARG A 153 19.78 12.19 21.38
C ARG A 153 20.57 12.13 20.08
N VAL A 154 21.46 11.15 19.96
CA VAL A 154 22.30 10.92 18.78
C VAL A 154 22.14 9.48 18.30
N PHE A 155 21.89 9.32 17.01
CA PHE A 155 21.78 8.03 16.34
C PHE A 155 22.97 7.84 15.41
N ARG A 156 23.90 6.96 15.80
CA ARG A 156 25.05 6.63 14.94
C ARG A 156 24.59 5.93 13.67
N THR A 157 25.11 6.36 12.54
CA THR A 157 24.72 5.78 11.25
C THR A 157 25.80 5.99 10.20
N ALA A 158 25.94 5.00 9.33
CA ALA A 158 26.80 5.09 8.15
C ALA A 158 26.08 5.74 6.96
N ARG A 159 24.74 5.72 6.94
CA ARG A 159 23.92 6.21 5.81
C ARG A 159 22.56 6.72 6.26
N VAL A 160 22.16 7.84 5.68
CA VAL A 160 20.87 8.49 5.93
C VAL A 160 20.03 8.42 4.65
N VAL A 161 18.80 7.94 4.79
CA VAL A 161 17.85 7.81 3.69
C VAL A 161 16.72 8.82 3.89
N LEU A 162 16.53 9.71 2.92
CA LEU A 162 15.46 10.72 2.96
C LEU A 162 14.21 10.20 2.25
N ALA A 163 13.15 10.03 3.03
CA ALA A 163 11.79 9.70 2.58
C ALA A 163 10.81 10.78 3.04
N THR A 164 11.18 12.04 2.84
CA THR A 164 10.50 13.24 3.37
C THR A 164 9.43 13.83 2.44
N GLY A 165 8.97 13.04 1.47
CA GLY A 165 7.99 13.47 0.47
C GLY A 165 8.62 13.87 -0.87
N VAL A 166 7.78 14.28 -1.81
CA VAL A 166 8.17 14.66 -3.17
C VAL A 166 7.49 15.95 -3.59
N GLN A 167 8.03 16.60 -4.63
CA GLN A 167 7.47 17.78 -5.27
C GLN A 167 7.40 17.56 -6.79
N PRO A 168 6.30 17.91 -7.47
CA PRO A 168 6.22 17.87 -8.93
C PRO A 168 7.44 18.51 -9.61
N ASP A 169 8.04 17.86 -10.61
CA ASP A 169 9.17 18.43 -11.35
C ASP A 169 8.70 19.28 -12.53
N SER A 170 8.22 20.49 -12.21
CA SER A 170 7.75 21.47 -13.19
C SER A 170 8.85 22.43 -13.70
N ARG A 171 10.12 22.24 -13.31
CA ARG A 171 11.20 23.21 -13.60
C ARG A 171 11.38 23.48 -15.08
N LEU A 172 11.49 22.43 -15.88
CA LEU A 172 11.73 22.55 -17.32
C LEU A 172 10.55 23.28 -17.98
N ALA A 173 9.32 22.89 -17.65
CA ALA A 173 8.11 23.55 -18.15
C ALA A 173 8.03 25.03 -17.75
N ALA A 174 8.28 25.35 -16.48
CA ALA A 174 8.27 26.72 -15.96
C ALA A 174 9.32 27.61 -16.63
N GLN A 175 10.55 27.10 -16.80
CA GLN A 175 11.63 27.81 -17.51
C GLN A 175 11.28 28.06 -18.99
N SER A 176 10.44 27.21 -19.56
CA SER A 176 9.99 27.29 -20.95
C SER A 176 8.76 28.18 -21.14
N GLY A 177 8.27 28.81 -20.06
CA GLY A 177 7.10 29.69 -20.08
C GLY A 177 5.74 29.00 -19.96
N VAL A 178 5.70 27.70 -19.65
CA VAL A 178 4.44 26.98 -19.38
C VAL A 178 3.94 27.34 -17.98
N LEU A 179 2.64 27.61 -17.85
CA LEU A 179 2.02 27.92 -16.55
C LEU A 179 2.22 26.76 -15.56
N CYS A 180 2.86 27.05 -14.43
CA CYS A 180 3.07 26.12 -13.34
C CYS A 180 2.66 26.75 -12.02
N GLN A 181 2.06 25.96 -11.11
CA GLN A 181 1.83 26.33 -9.72
C GLN A 181 2.44 25.28 -8.79
N ARG A 182 1.63 24.36 -8.26
CA ARG A 182 2.10 23.17 -7.54
C ARG A 182 2.74 22.17 -8.50
N GLY A 183 2.21 22.07 -9.71
CA GLY A 183 2.73 21.31 -10.85
C GLY A 183 2.54 22.08 -12.16
N ILE A 184 2.67 21.40 -13.28
CA ILE A 184 2.37 21.94 -14.62
C ILE A 184 0.85 21.97 -14.78
N VAL A 185 0.28 23.16 -14.95
CA VAL A 185 -1.18 23.34 -14.98
C VAL A 185 -1.73 22.86 -16.31
N VAL A 186 -2.64 21.89 -16.25
CA VAL A 186 -3.38 21.39 -17.41
C VAL A 186 -4.87 21.25 -17.12
N ASP A 187 -5.68 21.22 -18.18
CA ASP A 187 -7.10 20.91 -18.08
C ASP A 187 -7.36 19.40 -17.92
N ARG A 188 -8.63 19.00 -17.81
CA ARG A 188 -9.01 17.59 -17.69
C ARG A 188 -8.72 16.76 -18.94
N GLN A 189 -8.36 17.37 -20.08
CA GLN A 189 -7.91 16.68 -21.28
C GLN A 189 -6.36 16.67 -21.36
N MET A 190 -5.67 16.96 -20.25
CA MET A 190 -4.21 17.03 -20.12
C MET A 190 -3.57 18.15 -20.97
N ALA A 191 -4.34 19.12 -21.45
CA ALA A 191 -3.84 20.23 -22.24
C ALA A 191 -3.33 21.36 -21.34
N SER A 192 -2.13 21.87 -21.62
CA SER A 192 -1.72 23.15 -21.04
C SER A 192 -2.46 24.31 -21.71
N SER A 193 -2.27 25.53 -21.21
CA SER A 193 -2.76 26.75 -21.88
C SER A 193 -2.09 27.04 -23.23
N LEU A 194 -1.00 26.33 -23.56
CA LEU A 194 -0.25 26.51 -24.79
C LEU A 194 -0.57 25.38 -25.80
N PRO A 195 -0.91 25.71 -27.06
CA PRO A 195 -1.23 24.71 -28.07
C PRO A 195 -0.08 23.74 -28.36
N GLY A 196 -0.40 22.44 -28.42
CA GLY A 196 0.58 21.39 -28.69
C GLY A 196 1.46 21.01 -27.49
N ILE A 197 1.12 21.49 -26.28
CA ILE A 197 1.88 21.21 -25.05
C ILE A 197 0.95 20.62 -23.99
N SER A 198 1.36 19.47 -23.44
CA SER A 198 0.60 18.69 -22.46
C SER A 198 1.49 18.25 -21.29
N ALA A 199 0.89 17.76 -20.21
CA ALA A 199 1.62 17.14 -19.11
C ALA A 199 0.85 15.95 -18.51
N ILE A 200 1.59 14.92 -18.11
CA ILE A 200 1.06 13.71 -17.46
C ILE A 200 2.00 13.25 -16.34
N GLY A 201 1.47 12.46 -15.40
CA GLY A 201 2.23 11.94 -14.28
C GLY A 201 2.26 12.90 -13.07
N GLU A 202 3.15 12.63 -12.12
CA GLU A 202 3.25 13.41 -10.88
C GLU A 202 3.65 14.88 -11.09
N CYS A 203 4.16 15.26 -12.28
CA CYS A 203 4.48 16.65 -12.60
C CYS A 203 3.22 17.49 -12.90
N CYS A 204 2.07 16.84 -13.10
CA CYS A 204 0.83 17.45 -13.56
C CYS A 204 -0.02 18.01 -12.40
N GLU A 205 -0.65 19.16 -12.65
CA GLU A 205 -1.66 19.78 -11.78
C GLU A 205 -2.97 19.99 -12.55
N ILE A 206 -4.08 19.50 -12.00
CA ILE A 206 -5.43 19.63 -12.58
C ILE A 206 -6.35 20.12 -11.48
N ASP A 207 -7.11 21.20 -11.73
CA ASP A 207 -8.04 21.80 -10.76
C ASP A 207 -7.39 22.08 -9.38
N GLY A 208 -6.12 22.50 -9.37
CA GLY A 208 -5.35 22.79 -8.15
C GLY A 208 -4.82 21.57 -7.39
N GLN A 209 -4.99 20.36 -7.94
CA GLN A 209 -4.62 19.09 -7.31
C GLN A 209 -3.49 18.38 -8.06
N THR A 210 -2.73 17.56 -7.33
CA THR A 210 -1.57 16.80 -7.82
C THR A 210 -1.65 15.36 -7.32
N TRP A 211 -1.23 14.38 -8.13
CA TRP A 211 -1.32 12.95 -7.78
C TRP A 211 0.05 12.30 -7.64
N GLY A 212 0.34 11.77 -6.46
CA GLY A 212 1.58 11.04 -6.13
C GLY A 212 1.46 9.51 -6.27
N LEU A 213 0.54 9.03 -7.11
CA LEU A 213 0.18 7.61 -7.21
C LEU A 213 0.26 7.13 -8.65
N VAL A 214 0.59 5.85 -8.85
CA VAL A 214 0.77 5.25 -10.19
C VAL A 214 -0.53 5.21 -10.99
N ALA A 215 -1.62 4.74 -10.38
CA ALA A 215 -2.89 4.55 -11.06
C ALA A 215 -3.49 5.84 -11.67
N PRO A 216 -3.54 7.00 -10.97
CA PRO A 216 -3.97 8.25 -11.61
C PRO A 216 -3.04 8.68 -12.74
N CYS A 217 -1.72 8.50 -12.58
CA CYS A 217 -0.76 8.84 -13.64
C CYS A 217 -0.98 8.01 -14.92
N LEU A 218 -1.34 6.73 -14.79
CA LEU A 218 -1.70 5.89 -15.94
C LEU A 218 -2.99 6.37 -16.60
N ARG A 219 -4.01 6.72 -15.80
CA ARG A 219 -5.26 7.27 -16.33
C ARG A 219 -5.06 8.60 -17.08
N GLN A 220 -4.18 9.47 -16.57
CA GLN A 220 -3.80 10.70 -17.29
C GLN A 220 -3.18 10.41 -18.66
N ALA A 221 -2.31 9.39 -18.74
CA ALA A 221 -1.70 8.98 -20.00
C ALA A 221 -2.72 8.45 -21.01
N GLU A 222 -3.73 7.68 -20.55
CA GLU A 222 -4.83 7.21 -21.38
C GLU A 222 -5.66 8.37 -21.95
N VAL A 223 -6.07 9.32 -21.10
CA VAL A 223 -6.83 10.51 -21.53
C VAL A 223 -6.07 11.30 -22.60
N LEU A 224 -4.76 11.53 -22.39
CA LEU A 224 -3.94 12.23 -23.37
C LEU A 224 -3.81 11.44 -24.68
N ALA A 225 -3.63 10.12 -24.60
CA ALA A 225 -3.52 9.27 -25.78
C ALA A 225 -4.79 9.29 -26.63
N ASP A 226 -5.97 9.20 -26.01
CA ASP A 226 -7.27 9.28 -26.69
C ASP A 226 -7.44 10.62 -27.42
N ARG A 227 -7.10 11.73 -26.74
CA ARG A 227 -7.15 13.08 -27.31
C ARG A 227 -6.20 13.23 -28.51
N LEU A 228 -4.96 12.76 -28.39
CA LEU A 228 -3.97 12.83 -29.48
C LEU A 228 -4.34 11.94 -30.68
N CYS A 229 -5.12 10.87 -30.46
CA CYS A 229 -5.70 10.06 -31.53
C CYS A 229 -6.89 10.74 -32.23
N GLY A 230 -7.30 11.93 -31.82
CA GLY A 230 -8.46 12.64 -32.36
C GLY A 230 -9.82 12.07 -31.88
N ALA A 231 -9.81 11.25 -30.84
CA ALA A 231 -11.00 10.64 -30.25
C ALA A 231 -11.08 10.98 -28.74
N PRO A 232 -11.17 12.28 -28.37
CA PRO A 232 -11.21 12.66 -26.96
C PRO A 232 -12.41 12.03 -26.26
N GLY A 233 -12.13 11.18 -25.28
CA GLY A 233 -13.13 10.62 -24.38
C GLY A 233 -13.48 11.59 -23.25
N GLU A 234 -14.05 11.05 -22.18
CA GLU A 234 -14.25 11.81 -20.94
C GLU A 234 -12.90 12.30 -20.40
N GLY A 235 -12.91 13.54 -19.88
CA GLY A 235 -11.73 14.11 -19.24
C GLY A 235 -11.33 13.32 -18.00
N PHE A 236 -10.12 13.59 -17.52
CA PHE A 236 -9.59 13.00 -16.31
C PHE A 236 -10.50 13.28 -15.11
N VAL A 237 -10.96 12.19 -14.52
CA VAL A 237 -11.62 12.10 -13.23
C VAL A 237 -10.90 10.98 -12.48
N TRP A 238 -10.57 11.21 -11.22
CA TRP A 238 -9.90 10.21 -10.40
C TRP A 238 -10.73 9.84 -9.18
N GLN A 239 -10.85 8.55 -8.96
CA GLN A 239 -11.43 7.94 -7.78
C GLN A 239 -10.31 7.21 -7.03
N ASP A 240 -10.28 7.38 -5.72
CA ASP A 240 -9.25 6.76 -4.90
C ASP A 240 -9.42 5.24 -4.88
N ALA A 241 -8.50 4.52 -5.53
CA ALA A 241 -8.43 3.06 -5.51
C ALA A 241 -7.75 2.51 -4.23
N GLY A 242 -7.40 3.41 -3.30
CA GLY A 242 -6.74 3.10 -2.06
C GLY A 242 -5.23 2.96 -2.16
N THR A 243 -4.59 3.04 -1.01
CA THR A 243 -3.15 2.89 -0.81
C THR A 243 -2.90 1.62 0.01
N ARG A 244 -1.96 0.80 -0.45
CA ARG A 244 -1.53 -0.42 0.24
C ARG A 244 -0.06 -0.32 0.63
N LEU A 245 0.26 -0.72 1.86
CA LEU A 245 1.63 -0.83 2.35
C LEU A 245 2.30 -2.08 1.80
N LYS A 246 3.55 -1.97 1.31
CA LYS A 246 4.34 -3.08 0.76
C LYS A 246 5.43 -3.53 1.71
N VAL A 247 5.05 -3.92 2.91
CA VAL A 247 5.96 -4.54 3.88
C VAL A 247 5.58 -6.00 4.07
N THR A 248 6.50 -6.92 3.79
CA THR A 248 6.23 -8.36 3.94
C THR A 248 5.80 -8.69 5.37
N GLY A 249 4.61 -9.28 5.50
CA GLY A 249 4.00 -9.66 6.77
C GLY A 249 3.35 -8.51 7.55
N ILE A 250 3.25 -7.31 6.98
CA ILE A 250 2.41 -6.23 7.50
C ILE A 250 1.45 -5.84 6.39
N GLU A 251 0.19 -6.21 6.56
CA GLU A 251 -0.87 -5.83 5.64
C GLU A 251 -1.56 -4.58 6.17
N LEU A 252 -1.63 -3.54 5.33
CA LEU A 252 -2.32 -2.29 5.63
C LEU A 252 -2.88 -1.73 4.33
N PHE A 253 -4.16 -1.38 4.34
CA PHE A 253 -4.86 -0.78 3.23
C PHE A 253 -5.71 0.40 3.72
N CYS A 254 -5.75 1.50 2.98
CA CYS A 254 -6.67 2.60 3.24
C CYS A 254 -7.24 3.15 1.93
N ALA A 255 -8.47 3.63 1.95
CA ALA A 255 -9.10 4.32 0.81
C ALA A 255 -10.10 5.37 1.30
N GLY A 256 -10.24 6.46 0.55
CA GLY A 256 -11.16 7.55 0.88
C GLY A 256 -10.69 8.42 2.04
N GLU A 257 -11.63 9.18 2.62
CA GLU A 257 -11.39 10.13 3.69
C GLU A 257 -10.90 9.43 4.96
N GLN A 258 -9.72 9.79 5.47
CA GLN A 258 -9.19 9.19 6.71
C GLN A 258 -9.48 10.05 7.94
N GLN A 259 -9.67 11.35 7.73
CA GLN A 259 -9.88 12.32 8.79
C GLN A 259 -11.38 12.59 8.93
N ALA A 260 -11.91 12.36 10.12
CA ALA A 260 -13.32 12.60 10.42
C ALA A 260 -13.58 14.08 10.70
N GLY A 261 -14.65 14.60 10.12
CA GLY A 261 -15.30 15.84 10.49
C GLY A 261 -16.29 15.66 11.63
N GLU A 262 -16.92 16.75 12.06
CA GLU A 262 -17.87 16.76 13.19
C GLU A 262 -19.14 15.94 12.97
N GLN A 263 -19.50 15.71 11.69
CA GLN A 263 -20.70 14.99 11.27
C GLN A 263 -20.44 13.51 10.94
N ASP A 264 -19.20 13.04 11.15
CA ASP A 264 -18.80 11.70 10.74
C ASP A 264 -18.88 10.72 11.90
N ASP A 265 -19.44 9.54 11.62
CA ASP A 265 -19.39 8.40 12.51
C ASP A 265 -18.15 7.55 12.19
N ILE A 266 -17.44 7.13 13.23
CA ILE A 266 -16.31 6.21 13.11
C ILE A 266 -16.70 4.87 13.72
N TYR A 267 -16.66 3.82 12.91
CA TYR A 267 -16.86 2.44 13.36
C TYR A 267 -15.55 1.68 13.30
N THR A 268 -15.21 0.99 14.39
CA THR A 268 -13.95 0.23 14.50
C THR A 268 -14.15 -1.19 15.01
N SER A 269 -13.40 -2.14 14.47
CA SER A 269 -13.23 -3.49 14.98
C SER A 269 -11.75 -3.79 15.18
N TRP A 270 -11.43 -4.49 16.25
CA TRP A 270 -10.06 -4.89 16.60
C TRP A 270 -10.06 -6.30 17.15
N ASP A 271 -9.35 -7.20 16.48
CA ASP A 271 -8.98 -8.52 17.00
C ASP A 271 -7.56 -8.47 17.57
N PRO A 272 -7.37 -8.56 18.89
CA PRO A 272 -6.04 -8.54 19.51
C PRO A 272 -5.22 -9.82 19.31
N ILE A 273 -5.86 -10.94 18.92
CA ILE A 273 -5.18 -12.23 18.71
C ILE A 273 -4.52 -12.23 17.34
N ASP A 274 -5.32 -11.99 16.30
CA ASP A 274 -4.85 -11.98 14.91
C ASP A 274 -4.29 -10.61 14.49
N ARG A 275 -4.45 -9.60 15.35
CA ARG A 275 -4.06 -8.20 15.13
C ARG A 275 -4.73 -7.60 13.90
N HIS A 276 -6.01 -7.90 13.70
CA HIS A 276 -6.82 -7.37 12.62
C HIS A 276 -7.56 -6.12 13.07
N TYR A 277 -7.27 -5.00 12.43
CA TYR A 277 -7.93 -3.73 12.70
C TYR A 277 -8.72 -3.29 11.48
N ARG A 278 -9.97 -2.90 11.69
CA ARG A 278 -10.83 -2.29 10.68
C ARG A 278 -11.39 -0.99 11.24
N ARG A 279 -11.33 0.05 10.42
CA ARG A 279 -11.98 1.33 10.66
C ARG A 279 -12.75 1.76 9.43
N LEU A 280 -14.01 2.12 9.63
CA LEU A 280 -14.90 2.70 8.63
C LEU A 280 -15.29 4.10 9.09
N LEU A 281 -15.21 5.06 8.18
CA LEU A 281 -15.68 6.42 8.37
C LEU A 281 -16.96 6.59 7.56
N LEU A 282 -18.03 7.00 8.23
CA LEU A 282 -19.36 7.16 7.65
C LEU A 282 -19.82 8.62 7.74
N ARG A 283 -20.55 9.08 6.73
CA ARG A 283 -21.28 10.36 6.75
C ARG A 283 -22.66 10.12 6.18
N ASP A 284 -23.70 10.54 6.90
CA ASP A 284 -25.11 10.32 6.50
C ASP A 284 -25.41 8.84 6.20
N GLY A 285 -24.81 7.93 6.98
CA GLY A 285 -24.93 6.48 6.80
C GLY A 285 -24.16 5.90 5.61
N ARG A 286 -23.38 6.69 4.86
CA ARG A 286 -22.63 6.26 3.67
C ARG A 286 -21.14 6.13 3.95
N LEU A 287 -20.48 5.19 3.31
CA LEU A 287 -19.04 4.97 3.46
C LEU A 287 -18.24 6.09 2.79
N ARG A 288 -17.36 6.72 3.57
CA ARG A 288 -16.47 7.81 3.12
C ARG A 288 -15.00 7.44 3.24
N GLY A 289 -14.67 6.53 4.15
CA GLY A 289 -13.30 6.13 4.43
C GLY A 289 -13.17 4.72 4.96
N VAL A 290 -12.09 4.06 4.59
CA VAL A 290 -11.75 2.71 5.01
C VAL A 290 -10.28 2.67 5.40
N LEU A 291 -9.98 2.01 6.51
CA LEU A 291 -8.64 1.64 6.95
C LEU A 291 -8.67 0.21 7.48
N LEU A 292 -7.85 -0.65 6.87
CA LEU A 292 -7.69 -2.06 7.21
C LEU A 292 -6.22 -2.32 7.57
N MET A 293 -5.99 -3.13 8.60
CA MET A 293 -4.68 -3.66 8.97
C MET A 293 -4.83 -5.12 9.39
N GLY A 294 -3.86 -5.94 8.98
CA GLY A 294 -4.03 -7.39 9.01
C GLY A 294 -4.90 -7.82 7.84
N ASP A 295 -6.11 -8.35 8.08
CA ASP A 295 -6.99 -8.78 7.00
C ASP A 295 -7.43 -7.62 6.08
N CYS A 296 -6.89 -7.61 4.87
CA CYS A 296 -7.21 -6.66 3.80
C CYS A 296 -8.04 -7.28 2.66
N THR A 297 -8.66 -8.45 2.85
CA THR A 297 -9.44 -9.16 1.81
C THR A 297 -10.64 -8.34 1.33
N ALA A 298 -11.31 -7.62 2.24
CA ALA A 298 -12.45 -6.77 1.94
C ALA A 298 -12.09 -5.44 1.23
N ALA A 299 -10.81 -5.13 1.01
CA ALA A 299 -10.36 -3.86 0.46
C ALA A 299 -11.07 -3.46 -0.85
N ALA A 300 -11.15 -4.38 -1.82
CA ALA A 300 -11.77 -4.09 -3.11
C ALA A 300 -13.29 -3.84 -2.98
N ALA A 301 -13.98 -4.68 -2.19
CA ALA A 301 -15.41 -4.55 -1.98
C ALA A 301 -15.78 -3.26 -1.24
N LEU A 302 -15.02 -2.88 -0.22
CA LEU A 302 -15.21 -1.64 0.52
C LEU A 302 -14.85 -0.40 -0.31
N THR A 303 -13.83 -0.48 -1.17
CA THR A 303 -13.48 0.61 -2.09
C THR A 303 -14.61 0.88 -3.08
N ALA A 304 -15.19 -0.17 -3.67
CA ALA A 304 -16.35 -0.02 -4.56
C ALA A 304 -17.57 0.62 -3.88
N ARG A 305 -17.72 0.44 -2.55
CA ARG A 305 -18.80 1.03 -1.77
C ARG A 305 -18.61 2.51 -1.44
N LEU A 306 -17.39 3.07 -1.56
CA LEU A 306 -17.15 4.51 -1.35
C LEU A 306 -17.94 5.38 -2.35
N GLU A 307 -18.34 4.80 -3.47
CA GLU A 307 -19.11 5.44 -4.53
C GLU A 307 -20.61 5.09 -4.48
N SER A 308 -20.97 4.18 -3.57
CA SER A 308 -22.34 3.71 -3.43
C SER A 308 -23.10 4.58 -2.44
N ASP A 309 -24.38 4.78 -2.74
CA ASP A 309 -25.35 5.36 -1.82
C ASP A 309 -25.92 4.31 -0.84
N GLU A 310 -25.38 3.08 -0.85
CA GLU A 310 -25.77 2.01 0.04
C GLU A 310 -25.50 2.40 1.51
N PRO A 311 -26.51 2.28 2.39
CA PRO A 311 -26.32 2.56 3.81
C PRO A 311 -25.41 1.50 4.43
N ALA A 312 -24.50 1.94 5.28
CA ALA A 312 -23.58 1.06 5.98
C ALA A 312 -24.32 0.09 6.91
N THR A 313 -23.91 -1.16 6.87
CA THR A 313 -24.39 -2.21 7.77
C THR A 313 -23.27 -2.68 8.69
N VAL A 314 -23.65 -3.24 9.83
CA VAL A 314 -22.69 -3.79 10.80
C VAL A 314 -21.78 -4.87 10.19
N ASP A 315 -22.28 -5.59 9.18
CA ASP A 315 -21.54 -6.63 8.46
C ASP A 315 -20.33 -6.09 7.70
N TRP A 316 -20.29 -4.78 7.41
CA TRP A 316 -19.10 -4.17 6.81
C TRP A 316 -17.95 -4.05 7.80
N LEU A 317 -18.24 -4.05 9.10
CA LEU A 317 -17.25 -3.89 10.16
C LEU A 317 -16.63 -5.21 10.62
N PHE A 318 -17.41 -6.29 10.62
CA PHE A 318 -16.98 -7.60 11.13
C PHE A 318 -16.72 -8.62 10.02
N ASP A 319 -16.84 -8.19 8.76
CA ASP A 319 -17.22 -9.05 7.64
C ASP A 319 -18.51 -9.83 7.96
N PRO A 320 -19.25 -10.35 6.97
CA PRO A 320 -20.25 -11.36 7.29
C PRO A 320 -19.46 -12.52 7.91
N SER A 321 -19.54 -12.65 9.23
CA SER A 321 -19.02 -13.81 9.90
C SER A 321 -19.58 -15.03 9.16
N SER A 322 -18.73 -15.87 8.58
CA SER A 322 -19.15 -17.25 8.31
C SER A 322 -19.42 -18.00 9.62
N THR A 323 -19.17 -17.35 10.76
CA THR A 323 -19.27 -17.90 12.11
C THR A 323 -19.64 -16.84 13.15
N GLN A 324 -20.86 -16.30 13.13
CA GLN A 324 -21.51 -15.84 14.35
C GLN A 324 -23.04 -15.95 14.20
N PRO A 325 -23.68 -16.83 14.99
CA PRO A 325 -25.12 -17.02 14.96
C PRO A 325 -25.80 -15.77 15.54
N GLN A 326 -26.68 -15.15 14.76
CA GLN A 326 -27.62 -14.15 15.27
C GLN A 326 -28.33 -14.71 16.51
N ALA A 327 -28.31 -13.94 17.61
CA ALA A 327 -29.16 -14.18 18.76
C ALA A 327 -30.62 -14.19 18.28
N ALA A 328 -31.23 -15.38 18.30
CA ALA A 328 -32.56 -15.61 17.80
C ALA A 328 -33.62 -14.98 18.73
N GLY A 329 -34.08 -13.79 18.37
CA GLY A 329 -35.49 -13.46 18.51
C GLY A 329 -36.28 -14.27 17.49
N ILE A 330 -36.66 -15.49 17.89
CA ILE A 330 -37.63 -16.44 17.30
C ILE A 330 -38.08 -16.13 15.85
N MET A 331 -37.74 -17.01 14.89
CA MET A 331 -38.70 -17.83 14.11
C MET A 331 -37.96 -18.84 13.18
N THR A 332 -38.19 -20.13 13.47
CA THR A 332 -38.22 -21.32 12.58
C THR A 332 -36.93 -21.78 11.83
N MET A 333 -36.25 -22.79 12.42
CA MET A 333 -35.22 -23.61 11.77
C MET A 333 -35.83 -24.63 10.80
N THR A 334 -35.26 -24.79 9.59
CA THR A 334 -35.72 -25.79 8.61
C THR A 334 -34.77 -26.96 8.36
N LYS A 335 -33.62 -27.09 9.06
CA LYS A 335 -32.81 -28.32 9.03
C LYS A 335 -32.55 -28.86 10.44
N PRO A 336 -32.82 -30.16 10.70
CA PRO A 336 -32.43 -30.81 11.95
C PRO A 336 -30.90 -30.82 12.10
N VAL A 337 -30.40 -30.75 13.34
CA VAL A 337 -28.95 -30.73 13.64
C VAL A 337 -28.49 -32.13 14.00
N LEU A 338 -27.41 -32.60 13.36
CA LEU A 338 -26.75 -33.86 13.67
C LEU A 338 -25.40 -33.56 14.35
N VAL A 339 -25.25 -33.99 15.60
CA VAL A 339 -24.01 -33.76 16.37
C VAL A 339 -23.20 -35.05 16.43
N LEU A 340 -21.93 -34.98 16.03
CA LEU A 340 -20.95 -36.05 16.19
C LEU A 340 -19.96 -35.65 17.29
N VAL A 341 -19.83 -36.48 18.32
CA VAL A 341 -18.84 -36.31 19.38
C VAL A 341 -17.73 -37.36 19.19
N GLY A 342 -16.51 -36.88 18.93
CA GLY A 342 -15.33 -37.66 18.56
C GLY A 342 -14.96 -37.56 17.08
N HIS A 343 -13.74 -37.11 16.76
CA HIS A 343 -13.22 -36.94 15.40
C HIS A 343 -11.97 -37.82 15.13
N GLY A 344 -12.03 -39.09 15.50
CA GLY A 344 -11.02 -40.10 15.11
C GLY A 344 -11.31 -40.70 13.73
N MET A 345 -10.51 -41.69 13.31
CA MET A 345 -10.65 -42.40 12.01
C MET A 345 -12.10 -42.78 11.65
N VAL A 346 -12.86 -43.33 12.60
CA VAL A 346 -14.24 -43.76 12.38
C VAL A 346 -15.19 -42.56 12.25
N GLY A 347 -14.99 -41.51 13.05
CA GLY A 347 -15.77 -40.28 12.98
C GLY A 347 -15.54 -39.54 11.66
N HIS A 348 -14.29 -39.48 11.20
CA HIS A 348 -13.95 -38.92 9.90
C HIS A 348 -14.59 -39.71 8.75
N HIS A 349 -14.47 -41.03 8.75
CA HIS A 349 -15.10 -41.87 7.75
C HIS A 349 -16.63 -41.74 7.73
N PHE A 350 -17.27 -41.62 8.89
CA PHE A 350 -18.70 -41.33 8.99
C PHE A 350 -19.06 -40.00 8.32
N LEU A 351 -18.26 -38.94 8.52
CA LEU A 351 -18.47 -37.65 7.87
C LEU A 351 -18.28 -37.72 6.35
N GLU A 352 -17.32 -38.49 5.85
CA GLU A 352 -17.16 -38.76 4.42
C GLU A 352 -18.41 -39.46 3.84
N GLN A 353 -18.98 -40.42 4.58
CA GLN A 353 -20.24 -41.06 4.21
C GLN A 353 -21.42 -40.07 4.26
N CYS A 354 -21.44 -39.14 5.21
CA CYS A 354 -22.46 -38.09 5.28
C CYS A 354 -22.37 -37.11 4.10
N VAL A 355 -21.16 -36.76 3.67
CA VAL A 355 -20.97 -35.88 2.51
C VAL A 355 -21.35 -36.60 1.22
N SER A 356 -20.80 -37.80 0.99
CA SER A 356 -21.07 -38.60 -0.23
C SER A 356 -22.54 -38.97 -0.43
N ARG A 357 -23.32 -39.08 0.66
CA ARG A 357 -24.77 -39.35 0.62
C ARG A 357 -25.64 -38.11 0.75
N ASN A 358 -25.07 -36.91 0.61
CA ASN A 358 -25.75 -35.62 0.71
C ASN A 358 -26.49 -35.37 2.03
N LEU A 359 -26.12 -36.06 3.12
CA LEU A 359 -26.71 -35.86 4.45
C LEU A 359 -26.39 -34.46 5.00
N HIS A 360 -25.29 -33.85 4.58
CA HIS A 360 -24.95 -32.44 4.88
C HIS A 360 -25.95 -31.43 4.26
N GLN A 361 -26.77 -31.85 3.29
CA GLN A 361 -27.84 -31.02 2.75
C GLN A 361 -29.13 -31.13 3.57
N GLN A 362 -29.33 -32.25 4.28
CA GLN A 362 -30.52 -32.53 5.11
C GLN A 362 -30.31 -32.13 6.57
N TYR A 363 -29.09 -32.34 7.08
CA TYR A 363 -28.69 -32.05 8.45
C TYR A 363 -27.62 -30.97 8.48
N ARG A 364 -27.69 -30.10 9.49
CA ARG A 364 -26.53 -29.31 9.89
C ARG A 364 -25.64 -30.21 10.76
N ILE A 365 -24.49 -30.63 10.23
CA ILE A 365 -23.58 -31.55 10.92
C ILE A 365 -22.56 -30.73 11.72
N VAL A 366 -22.46 -30.99 13.03
CA VAL A 366 -21.51 -30.33 13.95
C VAL A 366 -20.67 -31.40 14.63
N VAL A 367 -19.34 -31.24 14.61
CA VAL A 367 -18.39 -32.25 15.11
C VAL A 367 -17.59 -31.66 16.25
N PHE A 368 -17.54 -32.37 17.38
CA PHE A 368 -16.72 -32.03 18.53
C PHE A 368 -15.57 -33.04 18.66
N GLY A 369 -14.33 -32.58 18.58
CA GLY A 369 -13.13 -33.41 18.79
C GLY A 369 -12.27 -32.82 19.90
N GLU A 370 -11.77 -33.67 20.80
CA GLU A 370 -10.86 -33.28 21.88
C GLU A 370 -9.42 -33.08 21.37
N GLU A 371 -9.04 -33.80 20.31
CA GLU A 371 -7.68 -33.75 19.76
C GLU A 371 -7.45 -32.53 18.87
N ARG A 372 -6.25 -31.93 18.98
CA ARG A 372 -5.84 -30.72 18.26
C ARG A 372 -5.61 -30.93 16.76
N TYR A 373 -5.49 -32.18 16.30
CA TYR A 373 -5.13 -32.52 14.92
C TYR A 373 -6.30 -33.18 14.16
N PRO A 374 -6.36 -33.05 12.82
CA PRO A 374 -7.33 -33.79 11.99
C PRO A 374 -7.18 -35.30 12.18
N ALA A 375 -8.25 -36.07 11.96
CA ALA A 375 -8.23 -37.53 12.10
C ALA A 375 -7.04 -38.15 11.34
N TYR A 376 -6.23 -38.94 12.04
CA TYR A 376 -5.04 -39.60 11.52
C TYR A 376 -5.09 -41.10 11.78
N ASP A 377 -4.36 -41.87 10.97
CA ASP A 377 -4.37 -43.32 11.08
C ASP A 377 -3.53 -43.82 12.26
N ARG A 378 -4.21 -44.00 13.40
CA ARG A 378 -3.63 -44.52 14.63
C ARG A 378 -3.16 -45.97 14.54
N VAL A 379 -3.56 -46.74 13.52
CA VAL A 379 -3.11 -48.14 13.34
C VAL A 379 -1.63 -48.21 12.99
N HIS A 380 -1.09 -47.15 12.37
CA HIS A 380 0.32 -47.03 12.01
C HIS A 380 1.16 -46.22 13.02
N LEU A 381 0.63 -45.90 14.21
CA LEU A 381 1.37 -45.17 15.25
C LEU A 381 2.64 -45.88 15.71
N SER A 382 2.71 -47.21 15.64
CA SER A 382 3.91 -47.97 16.00
C SER A 382 5.09 -47.70 15.05
N GLU A 383 4.82 -47.30 13.80
CA GLU A 383 5.84 -46.98 12.80
C GLU A 383 6.54 -45.63 13.08
N TYR A 384 5.92 -44.76 13.90
CA TYR A 384 6.53 -43.51 14.37
C TYR A 384 7.71 -43.74 15.31
N PHE A 385 7.75 -44.86 16.04
CA PHE A 385 8.89 -45.21 16.89
C PHE A 385 10.12 -45.68 16.08
N ALA A 386 9.96 -46.01 14.80
CA ALA A 386 11.02 -46.53 13.93
C ALA A 386 11.82 -45.44 13.18
N GLY A 387 11.67 -44.16 13.56
CA GLY A 387 12.57 -43.07 13.14
C GLY A 387 12.34 -42.50 11.73
N ARG A 388 11.24 -42.84 11.03
CA ARG A 388 10.86 -42.13 9.80
C ARG A 388 10.13 -40.83 10.15
N GLN A 389 10.84 -39.70 10.10
CA GLN A 389 10.19 -38.38 10.05
C GLN A 389 9.38 -38.25 8.74
N ARG A 390 8.05 -38.15 8.85
CA ARG A 390 7.18 -37.50 7.84
C ARG A 390 5.82 -37.17 8.45
N ARG A 391 5.26 -36.03 8.01
CA ARG A 391 3.99 -35.39 8.41
C ARG A 391 2.89 -36.39 8.80
N VAL A 392 2.10 -36.04 9.82
CA VAL A 392 0.87 -36.74 10.21
C VAL A 392 0.07 -37.06 8.96
N ALA A 393 -0.01 -38.34 8.61
CA ALA A 393 -0.84 -38.79 7.49
C ALA A 393 -2.29 -38.63 7.92
N VAL A 394 -2.95 -37.63 7.35
CA VAL A 394 -4.40 -37.43 7.50
C VAL A 394 -5.08 -38.70 6.97
N ALA A 395 -6.04 -39.23 7.74
CA ALA A 395 -6.86 -40.33 7.29
C ALA A 395 -7.61 -39.89 6.02
N GLY A 396 -7.38 -40.57 4.90
CA GLY A 396 -7.96 -40.21 3.60
C GLY A 396 -6.90 -39.82 2.57
N GLY A 397 -6.45 -40.82 1.80
CA GLY A 397 -5.62 -40.57 0.63
C GLY A 397 -6.43 -39.93 -0.50
N ARG A 398 -5.96 -38.75 -0.94
CA ARG A 398 -6.39 -37.94 -2.10
C ARG A 398 -7.71 -37.17 -1.93
N GLY A 399 -7.55 -35.86 -1.72
CA GLY A 399 -8.44 -34.84 -2.27
C GLY A 399 -9.47 -34.31 -1.31
N LEU A 400 -9.12 -33.24 -0.60
CA LEU A 400 -9.88 -31.99 -0.47
C LEU A 400 -9.12 -31.11 0.53
N LEU A 401 -8.44 -30.09 -0.01
CA LEU A 401 -8.07 -28.90 0.74
C LEU A 401 -9.37 -28.12 0.95
N TYR A 402 -9.82 -28.00 2.20
CA TYR A 402 -10.39 -26.77 2.77
C TYR A 402 -10.10 -26.78 4.26
#